data_AF-A0A0S8F0A3-F1
#
_entry.id   AF-A0A0S8F0A3-F1
#
_cell.length_a   1.000
_cell.length_b   1.000
_cell.length_c   1.000
_cell.angle_alpha   90.00
_cell.angle_beta   90.00
_cell.angle_gamma   90.00
#
_symmetry.space_group_name_H-M   'P 1'
#
loop_
_entity.id
_entity.type
_entity.pdbx_description
1 polymer ?
#
loop_
_entity_poly.entity_id
_entity_poly.type
_entity_poly.pdbx_seq_one_letter_code
_entity_poly.pdbx_strand_id
1 'polypeptide(L)'
;MSTKYFCASCDEEFTPEHPESKPRCPRCMRKGGVEPVQEPPPEFASKGRAAIVASVLLALVGVGYAAYRFQTVALEEIPPLRPLGASELAAYLERDQIRAGTYASIFALPASVDAWAGEPAALAQQLHGESSRWSLERALPREVLSADQTLATIQAHEERVELYPLELATAMTALLRAQGVDAMVAEVWAFGADQAPADPSGMLGYFVTAVLEPESGKASAYYDPWGGRGPMRVFARSGDGLAALPMVETALELDPLSPSLRVVHATVLVESGGLPQALEELEAATELRPDGPRQLSMARLSLAQAGMLAANGEPEAADTELAEANRLVTAVIEQSPRYGRAHLTLATIHLGLSDLERARIELETAEQLSPDSPVLWAVWAQYHLAVGDLDVAGANMNRALALDSENWQLRVQAAGLFDAAGDARAARHNADEALRLVAPQRQSKLRGYLDQMMGPAAPDLPDPALLPTAPGSAEAGGSDPALMLGDPSNLRLRNPDQTLQLDLDE
;
A
#
# COMPACT_ATOMS: atom_id res chain seq x y z
N MET A 1 45.89 -83.28 30.68
CA MET A 1 45.48 -83.33 29.25
C MET A 1 46.38 -84.32 28.56
N SER A 2 45.82 -85.28 27.83
CA SER A 2 46.57 -86.33 27.17
C SER A 2 47.01 -85.86 25.78
N THR A 3 48.29 -85.52 25.63
CA THR A 3 48.84 -85.00 24.37
C THR A 3 48.70 -86.05 23.27
N LYS A 4 47.95 -85.72 22.21
CA LYS A 4 47.88 -86.53 20.99
C LYS A 4 49.19 -86.43 20.22
N TYR A 5 49.66 -87.55 19.71
CA TYR A 5 50.81 -87.65 18.82
C TYR A 5 50.38 -88.22 17.47
N PHE A 6 50.98 -87.72 16.39
CA PHE A 6 50.80 -88.18 15.02
C PHE A 6 52.07 -88.90 14.56
N CYS A 7 51.95 -90.04 13.86
CA CYS A 7 53.08 -90.77 13.30
C CYS A 7 53.15 -90.68 11.76
N ALA A 8 54.06 -89.85 11.26
CA ALA A 8 54.28 -89.60 9.83
C ALA A 8 54.81 -90.81 9.01
N SER A 9 55.05 -91.96 9.64
CA SER A 9 55.40 -93.22 8.93
C SER A 9 54.19 -94.08 8.57
N CYS A 10 53.01 -93.83 9.16
CA CYS A 10 51.81 -94.65 8.93
C CYS A 10 50.48 -93.90 9.11
N ASP A 11 50.51 -92.56 9.18
CA ASP A 11 49.35 -91.66 9.35
C ASP A 11 48.42 -92.03 10.51
N GLU A 12 48.99 -92.51 11.62
CA GLU A 12 48.22 -92.86 12.82
C GLU A 12 48.33 -91.76 13.88
N GLU A 13 47.21 -91.17 14.26
CA GLU A 13 47.09 -90.40 15.51
C GLU A 13 46.85 -91.34 16.69
N PHE A 14 47.63 -91.19 17.76
CA PHE A 14 47.45 -91.97 18.97
C PHE A 14 47.78 -91.15 20.23
N THR A 15 47.31 -91.66 21.37
CA THR A 15 47.56 -91.08 22.69
C THR A 15 48.33 -92.12 23.51
N PRO A 16 49.59 -91.86 23.95
CA PRO A 16 50.36 -92.84 24.70
C PRO A 16 49.76 -93.10 26.08
N GLU A 17 49.51 -94.37 26.43
CA GLU A 17 49.05 -94.77 27.77
C GLU A 17 50.10 -94.49 28.86
N HIS A 18 51.38 -94.59 28.50
CA HIS A 18 52.51 -94.30 29.38
C HIS A 18 53.37 -93.18 28.76
N PRO A 19 53.47 -92.00 29.39
CA PRO A 19 54.18 -90.85 28.82
C PRO A 19 55.72 -90.99 28.95
N GLU A 20 56.33 -91.84 28.13
CA GLU A 20 57.77 -91.79 27.86
C GLU A 20 58.11 -90.55 27.01
N SER A 21 59.34 -90.03 27.16
CA SER A 21 59.81 -88.84 26.43
C SER A 21 59.85 -88.95 24.90
N LYS A 22 59.79 -90.17 24.36
CA LYS A 22 59.54 -90.46 22.93
C LYS A 22 58.65 -91.70 22.79
N PRO A 23 57.32 -91.53 22.64
CA PRO A 23 56.40 -92.65 22.50
C PRO A 23 56.65 -93.40 21.18
N ARG A 24 56.40 -94.71 21.21
CA ARG A 24 56.50 -95.60 20.03
C ARG A 24 55.10 -95.71 19.42
N CYS A 25 54.97 -95.57 18.11
CA CYS A 25 53.68 -95.71 17.44
C CYS A 25 53.14 -97.15 17.62
N PRO A 26 51.91 -97.36 18.12
CA PRO A 26 51.37 -98.70 18.37
C PRO A 26 51.13 -99.50 17.09
N ARG A 27 50.95 -98.84 15.93
CA ARG A 27 50.63 -99.48 14.66
C ARG A 27 51.87 -99.94 13.89
N CYS A 28 52.92 -99.11 13.79
CA CYS A 28 54.15 -99.45 13.05
C CYS A 28 55.36 -99.77 13.93
N MET A 29 55.24 -99.63 15.26
CA MET A 29 56.28 -99.90 16.27
C MET A 29 57.59 -99.11 16.09
N ARG A 30 57.60 -98.04 15.30
CA ARG A 30 58.74 -97.11 15.14
C ARG A 30 58.69 -96.00 16.20
N LYS A 31 59.87 -95.50 16.61
CA LYS A 31 60.04 -94.30 17.47
C LYS A 31 60.47 -93.03 16.70
N GLY A 32 60.78 -93.14 15.40
CA GLY A 32 61.13 -92.00 14.55
C GLY A 32 59.89 -91.47 13.81
N GLY A 33 59.77 -90.14 13.68
CA GLY A 33 58.65 -89.47 13.00
C GLY A 33 57.34 -89.52 13.78
N VAL A 34 57.38 -89.24 15.10
CA VAL A 34 56.21 -89.14 15.98
C VAL A 34 56.23 -87.78 16.68
N GLU A 35 55.22 -86.94 16.44
CA GLU A 35 55.20 -85.52 16.84
C GLU A 35 53.84 -85.10 17.46
N PRO A 36 53.79 -84.15 18.41
CA PRO A 36 52.56 -83.74 19.09
C PRO A 36 51.75 -82.69 18.31
N VAL A 37 50.41 -82.80 18.35
CA VAL A 37 49.47 -81.89 17.64
C VAL A 37 49.11 -80.67 18.49
N GLN A 38 48.96 -79.49 17.88
CA GLN A 38 48.56 -78.21 18.54
C GLN A 38 47.31 -77.60 17.86
N GLU A 39 46.44 -76.94 18.63
CA GLU A 39 45.20 -76.29 18.16
C GLU A 39 45.26 -74.75 18.27
N PRO A 40 44.65 -73.98 17.33
CA PRO A 40 44.67 -72.51 17.33
C PRO A 40 43.48 -71.83 18.08
N PRO A 41 43.63 -70.58 18.57
CA PRO A 41 42.60 -69.87 19.36
C PRO A 41 41.58 -69.05 18.53
N PRO A 42 40.41 -68.66 19.11
CA PRO A 42 39.29 -68.01 18.40
C PRO A 42 39.22 -66.47 18.48
N GLU A 43 38.56 -65.83 17.50
CA GLU A 43 38.31 -64.36 17.40
C GLU A 43 36.98 -63.89 18.03
N PHE A 44 36.89 -62.61 18.43
CA PHE A 44 35.67 -61.99 18.97
C PHE A 44 35.27 -60.62 18.37
N ALA A 45 34.03 -60.58 17.85
CA ALA A 45 33.05 -59.47 17.87
C ALA A 45 33.46 -57.99 17.59
N SER A 46 33.38 -57.57 16.32
CA SER A 46 33.39 -56.14 15.91
C SER A 46 32.02 -55.57 15.48
N LYS A 47 31.06 -56.43 15.08
CA LYS A 47 29.82 -56.00 14.37
C LYS A 47 28.79 -55.24 15.23
N GLY A 48 28.76 -55.44 16.55
CA GLY A 48 27.72 -54.86 17.41
C GLY A 48 27.79 -53.33 17.57
N ARG A 49 28.99 -52.75 17.65
CA ARG A 49 29.14 -51.29 17.83
C ARG A 49 28.78 -50.49 16.58
N ALA A 50 29.10 -51.00 15.39
CA ALA A 50 28.77 -50.35 14.13
C ALA A 50 27.24 -50.23 13.92
N ALA A 51 26.48 -51.28 14.27
CA ALA A 51 25.03 -51.27 14.18
C ALA A 51 24.38 -50.19 15.06
N ILE A 52 24.84 -50.02 16.31
CA ILE A 52 24.33 -49.00 17.23
C ILE A 52 24.59 -47.59 16.70
N VAL A 53 25.81 -47.31 16.20
CA VAL A 53 26.16 -45.99 15.63
C VAL A 53 25.30 -45.68 14.40
N ALA A 54 25.09 -46.66 13.51
CA ALA A 54 24.23 -46.50 12.35
C ALA A 54 22.76 -46.22 12.74
N SER A 55 22.23 -46.90 13.77
CA SER A 55 20.88 -46.65 14.27
C SER A 55 20.71 -45.26 14.88
N VAL A 56 21.70 -44.76 15.62
CA VAL A 56 21.66 -43.39 16.18
C VAL A 56 21.74 -42.33 15.08
N LEU A 57 22.57 -42.53 14.05
CA LEU A 57 22.62 -41.63 12.90
C LEU A 57 21.30 -41.61 12.11
N LEU A 58 20.68 -42.78 11.89
CA LEU A 58 19.35 -42.87 11.27
C LEU A 58 18.26 -42.18 12.10
N ALA A 59 18.30 -42.30 13.42
CA ALA A 59 17.39 -41.58 14.32
C ALA A 59 17.60 -40.06 14.25
N LEU A 60 18.84 -39.58 14.25
CA LEU A 60 19.16 -38.16 14.12
C LEU A 60 18.74 -37.58 12.75
N VAL A 61 18.98 -38.32 11.66
CA VAL A 61 18.51 -37.93 10.32
C VAL A 61 16.98 -37.96 10.25
N GLY A 62 16.32 -38.95 10.88
CA GLY A 62 14.86 -39.02 10.96
C GLY A 62 14.25 -37.86 11.75
N VAL A 63 14.84 -37.49 12.89
CA VAL A 63 14.43 -36.33 13.70
C VAL A 63 14.70 -35.02 12.94
N GLY A 64 15.85 -34.88 12.28
CA GLY A 64 16.18 -33.71 11.47
C GLY A 64 15.25 -33.56 10.26
N TYR A 65 14.92 -34.67 9.57
CA TYR A 65 13.97 -34.67 8.45
C TYR A 65 12.54 -34.40 8.92
N ALA A 66 12.13 -34.93 10.08
CA ALA A 66 10.84 -34.61 10.68
C ALA A 66 10.76 -33.12 11.05
N ALA A 67 11.77 -32.57 11.72
CA ALA A 67 11.84 -31.14 12.06
C ALA A 67 11.81 -30.25 10.80
N TYR A 68 12.57 -30.62 9.76
CA TYR A 68 12.53 -29.97 8.45
C TYR A 68 11.13 -30.03 7.82
N ARG A 69 10.47 -31.20 7.82
CA ARG A 69 9.11 -31.37 7.28
C ARG A 69 8.04 -30.63 8.08
N PHE A 70 8.23 -30.43 9.39
CA PHE A 70 7.38 -29.57 10.22
C PHE A 70 7.63 -28.07 10.00
N GLN A 71 8.76 -27.68 9.40
CA GLN A 71 9.07 -26.29 9.03
C GLN A 71 8.77 -25.96 7.57
N THR A 72 8.76 -26.93 6.66
CA THR A 72 8.37 -26.70 5.25
C THR A 72 6.88 -26.43 5.12
N VAL A 73 6.49 -25.16 5.19
CA VAL A 73 5.18 -24.69 4.70
C VAL A 73 5.15 -24.86 3.19
N ALA A 74 4.10 -25.46 2.65
CA ALA A 74 3.85 -25.47 1.21
C ALA A 74 3.17 -24.15 0.84
N LEU A 75 3.85 -23.32 0.05
CA LEU A 75 3.32 -22.03 -0.40
C LEU A 75 2.61 -22.20 -1.73
N GLU A 76 1.44 -21.60 -1.84
CA GLU A 76 0.73 -21.41 -3.11
C GLU A 76 1.40 -20.27 -3.89
N GLU A 77 1.19 -20.20 -5.20
CA GLU A 77 1.78 -19.15 -6.05
C GLU A 77 1.22 -17.77 -5.67
N ILE A 78 -0.11 -17.67 -5.55
CA ILE A 78 -0.82 -16.52 -5.00
C ILE A 78 -1.12 -16.81 -3.52
N PRO A 79 -0.79 -15.93 -2.56
CA PRO A 79 -1.17 -16.11 -1.17
C PRO A 79 -2.70 -16.21 -1.03
N PRO A 80 -3.24 -17.23 -0.33
CA PRO A 80 -4.69 -17.44 -0.29
C PRO A 80 -5.37 -16.39 0.61
N LEU A 81 -6.57 -15.93 0.22
CA LEU A 81 -7.34 -14.89 0.92
C LEU A 81 -7.92 -15.30 2.30
N ARG A 82 -7.47 -16.40 2.87
CA ARG A 82 -7.82 -16.85 4.23
C ARG A 82 -6.79 -16.33 5.24
N PRO A 83 -7.09 -16.33 6.55
CA PRO A 83 -6.07 -16.11 7.58
C PRO A 83 -4.89 -17.08 7.41
N LEU A 84 -3.69 -16.53 7.46
CA LEU A 84 -2.43 -17.29 7.43
C LEU A 84 -1.92 -17.51 8.85
N GLY A 85 -1.45 -18.72 9.15
CA GLY A 85 -0.76 -18.99 10.41
C GLY A 85 0.56 -18.22 10.49
N ALA A 86 1.06 -17.89 11.69
CA ALA A 86 2.26 -17.08 11.85
C ALA A 86 3.51 -17.64 11.11
N SER A 87 3.67 -18.96 11.06
CA SER A 87 4.73 -19.64 10.30
C SER A 87 4.51 -19.62 8.80
N GLU A 88 3.25 -19.61 8.35
CA GLU A 88 2.88 -19.54 6.94
C GLU A 88 3.06 -18.13 6.40
N LEU A 89 2.58 -17.11 7.13
CA LEU A 89 2.86 -15.71 6.85
C LEU A 89 4.36 -15.43 6.81
N ALA A 90 5.14 -15.93 7.80
CA ALA A 90 6.60 -15.76 7.80
C ALA A 90 7.26 -16.37 6.56
N ALA A 91 6.78 -17.53 6.10
CA ALA A 91 7.29 -18.17 4.88
C ALA A 91 6.91 -17.42 3.59
N TYR A 92 5.72 -16.82 3.51
CA TYR A 92 5.35 -15.91 2.41
C TYR A 92 6.21 -14.64 2.42
N LEU A 93 6.39 -13.99 3.58
CA LEU A 93 7.24 -12.81 3.72
C LEU A 93 8.71 -13.11 3.36
N GLU A 94 9.23 -14.29 3.71
CA GLU A 94 10.58 -14.72 3.33
C GLU A 94 10.69 -15.02 1.82
N ARG A 95 9.69 -15.69 1.22
CA ARG A 95 9.59 -15.93 -0.24
C ARG A 95 9.64 -14.62 -1.03
N ASP A 96 8.86 -13.64 -0.58
CA ASP A 96 8.69 -12.34 -1.23
C ASP A 96 9.75 -11.31 -0.77
N GLN A 97 10.70 -11.73 0.06
CA GLN A 97 11.80 -10.92 0.63
C GLN A 97 11.35 -9.68 1.44
N ILE A 98 10.08 -9.65 1.86
CA ILE A 98 9.45 -8.56 2.59
C ILE A 98 9.96 -8.54 4.03
N ARG A 99 10.68 -7.48 4.39
CA ARG A 99 11.11 -7.22 5.78
C ARG A 99 10.08 -6.36 6.49
N ALA A 100 9.27 -6.97 7.37
CA ALA A 100 8.21 -6.28 8.11
C ALA A 100 8.70 -5.03 8.90
N GLY A 101 9.96 -4.99 9.34
CA GLY A 101 10.60 -3.78 9.85
C GLY A 101 9.84 -3.09 10.98
N THR A 102 9.57 -1.80 10.82
CA THR A 102 8.76 -0.97 11.74
C THR A 102 7.29 -1.39 11.78
N TYR A 103 6.76 -2.02 10.73
CA TYR A 103 5.37 -2.47 10.63
C TYR A 103 5.10 -3.82 11.33
N ALA A 104 6.11 -4.46 11.91
CA ALA A 104 5.94 -5.70 12.68
C ALA A 104 4.97 -5.54 13.87
N SER A 105 4.83 -4.32 14.40
CA SER A 105 3.90 -3.96 15.48
C SER A 105 2.62 -3.26 14.98
N ILE A 106 2.30 -3.29 13.68
CA ILE A 106 1.14 -2.54 13.14
C ILE A 106 -0.19 -2.92 13.80
N PHE A 107 -0.36 -4.20 14.20
CA PHE A 107 -1.53 -4.71 14.94
C PHE A 107 -1.32 -4.76 16.48
N ALA A 108 -0.28 -4.13 17.03
CA ALA A 108 -0.06 -4.11 18.48
C ALA A 108 -1.18 -3.35 19.19
N LEU A 109 -1.54 -3.79 20.41
CA LEU A 109 -2.54 -3.14 21.24
C LEU A 109 -1.91 -2.65 22.56
N PRO A 110 -2.48 -1.61 23.20
CA PRO A 110 -2.08 -1.21 24.54
C PRO A 110 -2.45 -2.31 25.55
N ALA A 111 -1.81 -2.28 26.73
CA ALA A 111 -1.99 -3.32 27.76
C ALA A 111 -3.42 -3.44 28.33
N SER A 112 -4.28 -2.45 28.12
CA SER A 112 -5.69 -2.45 28.51
C SER A 112 -6.56 -1.91 27.36
N VAL A 113 -7.47 -2.74 26.86
CA VAL A 113 -8.40 -2.40 25.76
C VAL A 113 -9.88 -2.52 26.17
N ASP A 114 -10.17 -2.66 27.46
CA ASP A 114 -11.53 -2.92 27.98
C ASP A 114 -12.56 -1.84 27.59
N ALA A 115 -12.12 -0.60 27.36
CA ALA A 115 -12.94 0.51 26.88
C ALA A 115 -13.39 0.40 25.40
N TRP A 116 -12.89 -0.61 24.68
CA TRP A 116 -13.11 -0.88 23.26
C TRP A 116 -13.67 -2.30 23.00
N ALA A 117 -14.18 -2.96 24.05
CA ALA A 117 -14.83 -4.26 23.92
C ALA A 117 -16.28 -4.12 23.44
N GLY A 118 -16.72 -4.99 22.53
CA GLY A 118 -18.08 -4.96 21.98
C GLY A 118 -18.23 -5.66 20.64
N GLU A 119 -19.49 -5.84 20.23
CA GLU A 119 -19.84 -6.41 18.92
C GLU A 119 -19.24 -5.58 17.76
N PRO A 120 -18.84 -6.20 16.63
CA PRO A 120 -18.17 -5.52 15.53
C PRO A 120 -18.88 -4.26 15.02
N ALA A 121 -20.21 -4.28 14.94
CA ALA A 121 -21.00 -3.13 14.51
C ALA A 121 -20.91 -1.93 15.49
N ALA A 122 -20.93 -2.21 16.80
CA ALA A 122 -20.81 -1.18 17.82
C ALA A 122 -19.39 -0.59 17.85
N LEU A 123 -18.38 -1.43 17.69
CA LEU A 123 -16.99 -0.99 17.64
C LEU A 123 -16.69 -0.10 16.43
N ALA A 124 -17.21 -0.47 15.24
CA ALA A 124 -17.10 0.38 14.05
C ALA A 124 -17.77 1.74 14.25
N GLN A 125 -18.96 1.76 14.86
CA GLN A 125 -19.68 3.01 15.15
C GLN A 125 -18.93 3.88 16.17
N GLN A 126 -18.30 3.28 17.19
CA GLN A 126 -17.48 3.99 18.18
C GLN A 126 -16.26 4.64 17.50
N LEU A 127 -15.48 3.86 16.75
CA LEU A 127 -14.31 4.37 16.01
C LEU A 127 -14.67 5.46 14.99
N HIS A 128 -15.83 5.32 14.30
CA HIS A 128 -16.34 6.37 13.42
C HIS A 128 -16.70 7.66 14.18
N GLY A 129 -17.17 7.54 15.43
CA GLY A 129 -17.47 8.67 16.30
C GLY A 129 -16.21 9.47 16.65
N GLU A 130 -15.11 8.79 16.94
CA GLU A 130 -13.85 9.40 17.37
C GLU A 130 -12.98 9.93 16.22
N SER A 131 -13.03 9.29 15.03
CA SER A 131 -12.37 9.83 13.83
C SER A 131 -13.13 11.04 13.30
N SER A 132 -12.47 12.16 13.00
CA SER A 132 -13.08 13.25 12.24
C SER A 132 -13.25 12.83 10.78
N ARG A 133 -14.21 13.44 10.08
CA ARG A 133 -14.33 13.30 8.63
C ARG A 133 -13.40 14.30 7.98
N TRP A 134 -12.47 13.80 7.18
CA TRP A 134 -11.50 14.63 6.50
C TRP A 134 -11.24 14.14 5.06
N SER A 135 -10.47 14.95 4.35
CA SER A 135 -10.28 14.98 2.90
C SER A 135 -9.21 13.99 2.40
N LEU A 136 -9.57 12.80 1.88
CA LEU A 136 -8.61 11.66 1.80
C LEU A 136 -7.31 11.81 0.95
N GLU A 137 -7.17 12.41 -0.27
CA GLU A 137 -5.87 12.32 -1.05
C GLU A 137 -4.76 13.04 -0.28
N ARG A 138 -5.12 14.01 0.59
CA ARG A 138 -4.08 14.67 1.36
C ARG A 138 -3.51 13.63 2.30
N ALA A 139 -2.25 13.28 2.08
CA ALA A 139 -1.53 12.64 3.15
C ALA A 139 -1.58 13.57 4.36
N LEU A 140 -1.97 13.02 5.52
CA LEU A 140 -1.73 13.66 6.80
C LEU A 140 -0.21 13.88 6.92
N PRO A 141 0.27 15.00 7.48
CA PRO A 141 1.70 15.35 7.53
C PRO A 141 2.45 14.56 8.64
N ARG A 142 2.23 13.24 8.69
CA ARG A 142 2.75 12.29 9.66
C ARG A 142 2.77 10.88 9.05
N GLU A 143 3.56 9.99 9.64
CA GLU A 143 3.53 8.56 9.30
C GLU A 143 2.18 7.92 9.68
N VAL A 144 1.90 6.76 9.07
CA VAL A 144 0.74 5.92 9.38
C VAL A 144 0.94 5.27 10.76
N LEU A 145 -0.07 5.38 11.61
CA LEU A 145 -0.05 4.89 12.98
C LEU A 145 -0.31 3.38 13.05
N SER A 146 0.36 2.70 13.98
CA SER A 146 -0.06 1.35 14.43
C SER A 146 -1.37 1.41 15.23
N ALA A 147 -1.98 0.25 15.48
CA ALA A 147 -3.23 0.15 16.23
C ALA A 147 -3.12 0.76 17.65
N ASP A 148 -2.03 0.53 18.39
CA ASP A 148 -1.79 1.12 19.70
C ASP A 148 -1.62 2.65 19.64
N GLN A 149 -0.86 3.15 18.67
CA GLN A 149 -0.71 4.59 18.44
C GLN A 149 -2.03 5.26 18.04
N THR A 150 -2.84 4.60 17.21
CA THR A 150 -4.17 5.07 16.79
C THR A 150 -5.09 5.23 18.01
N LEU A 151 -5.20 4.19 18.84
CA LEU A 151 -6.04 4.21 20.04
C LEU A 151 -5.52 5.20 21.09
N ALA A 152 -4.20 5.33 21.25
CA ALA A 152 -3.61 6.34 22.13
C ALA A 152 -3.86 7.77 21.63
N THR A 153 -3.84 8.00 20.32
CA THR A 153 -4.13 9.32 19.74
C THR A 153 -5.58 9.70 19.96
N ILE A 154 -6.53 8.77 19.78
CA ILE A 154 -7.93 8.98 20.13
C ILE A 154 -8.08 9.33 21.61
N GLN A 155 -7.49 8.55 22.52
CA GLN A 155 -7.59 8.78 23.96
C GLN A 155 -6.93 10.09 24.45
N ALA A 156 -6.01 10.65 23.67
CA ALA A 156 -5.30 11.88 24.01
C ALA A 156 -6.05 13.17 23.62
N HIS A 157 -7.12 13.09 22.82
CA HIS A 157 -7.87 14.24 22.32
C HIS A 157 -9.34 14.18 22.78
N GLU A 158 -9.88 15.30 23.24
CA GLU A 158 -11.31 15.44 23.55
C GLU A 158 -12.16 15.73 22.29
N GLU A 159 -11.49 16.06 21.17
CA GLU A 159 -12.09 16.33 19.87
C GLU A 159 -11.74 15.22 18.86
N ARG A 160 -12.55 15.11 17.80
CA ARG A 160 -12.40 14.08 16.77
C ARG A 160 -11.10 14.23 15.98
N VAL A 161 -10.36 13.13 15.80
CA VAL A 161 -8.99 13.12 15.23
C VAL A 161 -8.97 12.74 13.75
N GLU A 162 -8.11 13.38 12.95
CA GLU A 162 -7.86 12.98 11.57
C GLU A 162 -7.05 11.66 11.50
N LEU A 163 -7.73 10.57 11.13
CA LEU A 163 -7.18 9.22 11.02
C LEU A 163 -7.47 8.61 9.64
N TYR A 164 -6.52 7.86 9.07
CA TYR A 164 -6.71 7.16 7.80
C TYR A 164 -7.66 5.95 7.96
N PRO A 165 -8.34 5.50 6.87
CA PRO A 165 -9.13 4.28 6.90
C PRO A 165 -8.30 3.05 7.31
N LEU A 166 -7.04 2.98 6.87
CA LEU A 166 -6.11 1.91 7.25
C LEU A 166 -5.85 1.84 8.76
N GLU A 167 -5.70 2.99 9.43
CA GLU A 167 -5.42 3.07 10.87
C GLU A 167 -6.59 2.55 11.68
N LEU A 168 -7.80 2.99 11.34
CA LEU A 168 -9.03 2.56 11.99
C LEU A 168 -9.36 1.09 11.70
N ALA A 169 -9.19 0.64 10.45
CA ALA A 169 -9.38 -0.76 10.09
C ALA A 169 -8.35 -1.66 10.80
N THR A 170 -7.10 -1.22 10.94
CA THR A 170 -6.05 -1.95 11.67
C THR A 170 -6.38 -2.02 13.17
N ALA A 171 -6.74 -0.89 13.78
CA ALA A 171 -7.14 -0.83 15.19
C ALA A 171 -8.37 -1.69 15.48
N MET A 172 -9.42 -1.58 14.68
CA MET A 172 -10.62 -2.41 14.79
C MET A 172 -10.31 -3.90 14.63
N THR A 173 -9.51 -4.27 13.63
CA THR A 173 -9.10 -5.67 13.39
C THR A 173 -8.30 -6.23 14.57
N ALA A 174 -7.38 -5.45 15.14
CA ALA A 174 -6.61 -5.86 16.32
C ALA A 174 -7.54 -6.07 17.53
N LEU A 175 -8.45 -5.14 17.80
CA LEU A 175 -9.42 -5.20 18.90
C LEU A 175 -10.39 -6.38 18.78
N LEU A 176 -10.84 -6.73 17.57
CA LEU A 176 -11.67 -7.91 17.33
C LEU A 176 -10.89 -9.22 17.54
N ARG A 177 -9.64 -9.29 17.04
CA ARG A 177 -8.77 -10.45 17.27
C ARG A 177 -8.46 -10.67 18.75
N ALA A 178 -8.30 -9.60 19.53
CA ALA A 178 -8.14 -9.68 20.99
C ALA A 178 -9.37 -10.23 21.72
N GLN A 179 -10.56 -10.10 21.11
CA GLN A 179 -11.82 -10.69 21.60
C GLN A 179 -12.07 -12.11 21.06
N GLY A 180 -11.14 -12.67 20.29
CA GLY A 180 -11.27 -14.01 19.68
C GLY A 180 -12.12 -14.06 18.41
N VAL A 181 -12.38 -12.91 17.78
CA VAL A 181 -13.09 -12.83 16.50
C VAL A 181 -12.09 -12.94 15.35
N ASP A 182 -12.30 -13.88 14.43
CA ASP A 182 -11.53 -13.99 13.20
C ASP A 182 -11.85 -12.80 12.29
N ALA A 183 -10.90 -11.86 12.20
CA ALA A 183 -11.03 -10.64 11.42
C ALA A 183 -9.76 -10.35 10.61
N MET A 184 -9.90 -9.61 9.50
CA MET A 184 -8.79 -9.09 8.70
C MET A 184 -9.07 -7.68 8.21
N VAL A 185 -8.01 -6.93 7.90
CA VAL A 185 -8.11 -5.70 7.11
C VAL A 185 -8.34 -6.09 5.66
N ALA A 186 -9.29 -5.46 4.99
CA ALA A 186 -9.60 -5.64 3.58
C ALA A 186 -9.57 -4.30 2.85
N GLU A 187 -8.99 -4.26 1.65
CA GLU A 187 -9.07 -3.11 0.75
C GLU A 187 -10.47 -3.07 0.08
N VAL A 188 -11.11 -1.90 0.09
CA VAL A 188 -12.32 -1.62 -0.70
C VAL A 188 -11.92 -0.83 -1.94
N TRP A 189 -12.23 -1.42 -3.08
CA TRP A 189 -11.80 -0.96 -4.40
C TRP A 189 -12.96 -0.34 -5.19
N ALA A 190 -14.20 -0.79 -4.94
CA ALA A 190 -15.40 -0.19 -5.47
C ALA A 190 -16.53 -0.18 -4.42
N PHE A 191 -17.43 0.78 -4.57
CA PHE A 191 -18.78 0.74 -4.00
C PHE A 191 -19.79 0.56 -5.15
N GLY A 192 -21.05 0.24 -4.84
CA GLY A 192 -22.11 0.17 -5.87
C GLY A 192 -22.29 1.50 -6.61
N ALA A 193 -22.62 1.45 -7.90
CA ALA A 193 -22.57 2.58 -8.85
C ALA A 193 -23.27 3.88 -8.40
N ASP A 194 -24.28 3.80 -7.53
CA ASP A 194 -24.96 4.95 -6.91
C ASP A 194 -24.10 5.73 -5.89
N GLN A 195 -22.81 5.39 -5.73
CA GLN A 195 -21.92 5.92 -4.70
C GLN A 195 -20.62 6.45 -5.33
N ALA A 196 -20.02 7.46 -4.71
CA ALA A 196 -18.68 7.89 -5.08
C ALA A 196 -17.66 6.77 -4.79
N PRO A 197 -16.54 6.67 -5.54
CA PRO A 197 -15.48 5.69 -5.32
C PRO A 197 -14.96 5.69 -3.87
N ALA A 198 -14.47 4.54 -3.42
CA ALA A 198 -13.99 4.36 -2.05
C ALA A 198 -12.74 5.20 -1.77
N ASP A 199 -11.75 5.11 -2.65
CA ASP A 199 -10.64 6.05 -2.72
C ASP A 199 -10.74 6.87 -4.02
N PRO A 200 -11.31 8.09 -3.99
CA PRO A 200 -11.33 8.94 -5.18
C PRO A 200 -9.94 9.38 -5.67
N SER A 201 -8.84 9.13 -4.96
CA SER A 201 -7.48 9.35 -5.49
C SER A 201 -6.97 8.19 -6.34
N GLY A 202 -7.31 6.96 -5.94
CA GLY A 202 -6.65 5.75 -6.41
C GLY A 202 -5.19 5.59 -5.94
N MET A 203 -4.77 6.29 -4.88
CA MET A 203 -3.39 6.32 -4.36
C MET A 203 -3.25 5.80 -2.94
N LEU A 204 -4.24 6.03 -2.07
CA LEU A 204 -4.14 5.67 -0.65
C LEU A 204 -4.77 4.31 -0.36
N GLY A 205 -5.74 3.89 -1.16
CA GLY A 205 -6.64 2.78 -0.85
C GLY A 205 -7.67 3.16 0.20
N TYR A 206 -8.73 2.36 0.28
CA TYR A 206 -9.74 2.44 1.32
C TYR A 206 -9.76 1.11 2.07
N PHE A 207 -9.86 1.13 3.40
CA PHE A 207 -9.70 -0.08 4.20
C PHE A 207 -10.81 -0.24 5.21
N VAL A 208 -11.28 -1.48 5.35
CA VAL A 208 -12.35 -1.89 6.26
C VAL A 208 -11.94 -3.14 7.02
N THR A 209 -12.68 -3.50 8.06
CA THR A 209 -12.50 -4.76 8.78
C THR A 209 -13.49 -5.80 8.28
N ALA A 210 -12.99 -6.83 7.61
CA ALA A 210 -13.77 -8.02 7.28
C ALA A 210 -13.78 -8.99 8.47
N VAL A 211 -14.97 -9.39 8.91
CA VAL A 211 -15.16 -10.48 9.88
C VAL A 211 -15.42 -11.77 9.11
N LEU A 212 -14.77 -12.85 9.52
CA LEU A 212 -14.68 -14.08 8.77
C LEU A 212 -15.56 -15.17 9.37
N GLU A 213 -16.06 -16.07 8.54
CA GLU A 213 -16.65 -17.31 9.00
C GLU A 213 -15.54 -18.26 9.49
N PRO A 214 -15.71 -18.91 10.66
CA PRO A 214 -14.83 -19.98 11.10
C PRO A 214 -14.71 -21.08 10.05
N GLU A 215 -13.52 -21.64 9.89
CA GLU A 215 -13.16 -22.73 8.96
C GLU A 215 -13.27 -22.42 7.45
N SER A 216 -14.22 -21.59 7.00
CA SER A 216 -14.41 -21.27 5.57
C SER A 216 -13.44 -20.20 5.06
N GLY A 217 -13.00 -19.30 5.94
CA GLY A 217 -12.12 -18.18 5.60
C GLY A 217 -12.79 -17.08 4.75
N LYS A 218 -14.09 -17.20 4.44
CA LYS A 218 -14.86 -16.18 3.72
C LYS A 218 -15.29 -15.07 4.67
N ALA A 219 -15.41 -13.84 4.15
CA ALA A 219 -15.99 -12.73 4.90
C ALA A 219 -17.51 -12.94 5.09
N SER A 220 -17.95 -12.99 6.34
CA SER A 220 -19.37 -12.99 6.73
C SER A 220 -19.95 -11.57 6.73
N ALA A 221 -19.12 -10.57 7.04
CA ALA A 221 -19.49 -9.15 7.06
C ALA A 221 -18.27 -8.25 6.88
N TYR A 222 -18.50 -7.03 6.41
CA TYR A 222 -17.51 -5.95 6.34
C TYR A 222 -17.98 -4.77 7.18
N TYR A 223 -17.08 -4.22 7.98
CA TYR A 223 -17.34 -3.09 8.87
C TYR A 223 -16.40 -1.94 8.53
N ASP A 224 -16.99 -0.77 8.29
CA ASP A 224 -16.28 0.46 7.96
C ASP A 224 -16.17 1.35 9.21
N PRO A 225 -15.01 1.38 9.90
CA PRO A 225 -14.80 2.24 11.05
C PRO A 225 -14.48 3.69 10.66
N TRP A 226 -14.22 4.00 9.38
CA TRP A 226 -13.90 5.37 8.93
C TRP A 226 -15.14 6.14 8.49
N GLY A 227 -16.00 5.53 7.67
CA GLY A 227 -17.37 5.98 7.37
C GLY A 227 -17.53 7.40 6.80
N GLY A 228 -16.46 8.01 6.30
CA GLY A 228 -16.48 9.29 5.58
C GLY A 228 -16.69 9.09 4.07
N ARG A 229 -16.93 10.19 3.34
CA ARG A 229 -16.74 10.31 1.88
C ARG A 229 -16.48 11.77 1.56
N GLY A 230 -15.32 12.13 1.00
CA GLY A 230 -15.00 13.53 0.72
C GLY A 230 -13.82 13.73 -0.26
N PRO A 231 -13.82 14.82 -1.05
CA PRO A 231 -12.74 15.22 -1.95
C PRO A 231 -11.50 15.70 -1.17
N MET A 232 -10.41 16.03 -1.86
CA MET A 232 -9.07 15.50 -1.54
C MET A 232 -7.92 16.40 -2.09
N ARG A 233 -6.64 16.28 -1.62
CA ARG A 233 -5.43 16.84 -2.31
C ARG A 233 -4.02 16.20 -2.08
N VAL A 234 -3.39 15.64 -3.13
CA VAL A 234 -2.13 14.83 -3.11
C VAL A 234 -0.89 15.33 -2.35
N PHE A 235 -0.48 16.60 -2.44
CA PHE A 235 0.82 17.06 -1.92
C PHE A 235 0.70 18.21 -0.91
N ALA A 236 1.59 18.23 0.10
CA ALA A 236 1.73 19.33 1.04
C ALA A 236 2.65 20.45 0.52
N ARG A 237 3.70 20.13 -0.24
CA ARG A 237 4.63 21.07 -0.88
C ARG A 237 5.10 20.54 -2.23
N SER A 238 5.54 21.43 -3.13
CA SER A 238 6.25 21.01 -4.34
C SER A 238 7.74 20.90 -4.10
N GLY A 239 8.33 19.78 -4.50
CA GLY A 239 9.73 19.47 -4.27
C GLY A 239 9.95 18.06 -3.76
N ASP A 240 8.98 17.56 -2.98
CA ASP A 240 9.10 16.29 -2.25
C ASP A 240 9.11 15.07 -3.18
N GLY A 241 8.55 15.17 -4.40
CA GLY A 241 8.58 14.09 -5.39
C GLY A 241 9.99 13.56 -5.68
N LEU A 242 11.01 14.42 -5.77
CA LEU A 242 12.41 13.98 -5.98
C LEU A 242 13.00 13.24 -4.76
N ALA A 243 12.48 13.47 -3.55
CA ALA A 243 12.85 12.74 -2.35
C ALA A 243 12.01 11.45 -2.18
N ALA A 244 10.77 11.47 -2.66
CA ALA A 244 9.83 10.34 -2.62
C ALA A 244 10.08 9.30 -3.72
N LEU A 245 10.72 9.66 -4.84
CA LEU A 245 11.05 8.73 -5.93
C LEU A 245 11.74 7.43 -5.46
N PRO A 246 12.87 7.47 -4.73
CA PRO A 246 13.50 6.24 -4.23
C PRO A 246 12.62 5.49 -3.21
N MET A 247 11.69 6.15 -2.53
CA MET A 247 10.76 5.51 -1.60
C MET A 247 9.66 4.74 -2.35
N VAL A 248 9.09 5.31 -3.42
CA VAL A 248 8.07 4.62 -4.23
C VAL A 248 8.69 3.56 -5.14
N GLU A 249 9.91 3.75 -5.64
CA GLU A 249 10.70 2.71 -6.31
C GLU A 249 10.91 1.51 -5.35
N THR A 250 11.38 1.75 -4.11
CA THR A 250 11.51 0.69 -3.09
C THR A 250 10.17 0.03 -2.76
N ALA A 251 9.06 0.80 -2.73
CA ALA A 251 7.74 0.23 -2.49
C ALA A 251 7.27 -0.66 -3.65
N LEU A 252 7.56 -0.29 -4.91
CA LEU A 252 7.28 -1.10 -6.10
C LEU A 252 8.19 -2.32 -6.24
N GLU A 253 9.41 -2.30 -5.67
CA GLU A 253 10.22 -3.52 -5.53
C GLU A 253 9.59 -4.52 -4.53
N LEU A 254 8.91 -4.03 -3.50
CA LEU A 254 8.23 -4.84 -2.48
C LEU A 254 6.83 -5.32 -2.91
N ASP A 255 6.09 -4.50 -3.67
CA ASP A 255 4.79 -4.83 -4.25
C ASP A 255 4.65 -4.28 -5.69
N PRO A 256 5.19 -5.00 -6.70
CA PRO A 256 5.13 -4.58 -8.09
C PRO A 256 3.74 -4.69 -8.73
N LEU A 257 2.76 -5.30 -8.03
CA LEU A 257 1.40 -5.50 -8.50
C LEU A 257 0.39 -4.53 -7.86
N SER A 258 0.84 -3.63 -6.98
CA SER A 258 0.01 -2.59 -6.39
C SER A 258 -0.38 -1.51 -7.40
N PRO A 259 -1.67 -1.36 -7.75
CA PRO A 259 -2.11 -0.28 -8.63
C PRO A 259 -1.91 1.09 -7.97
N SER A 260 -2.13 1.17 -6.65
CA SER A 260 -2.04 2.42 -5.88
C SER A 260 -0.60 2.95 -5.83
N LEU A 261 0.40 2.08 -5.63
CA LEU A 261 1.80 2.50 -5.70
C LEU A 261 2.21 3.00 -7.10
N ARG A 262 1.65 2.41 -8.16
CA ARG A 262 1.88 2.90 -9.53
C ARG A 262 1.25 4.26 -9.80
N VAL A 263 0.06 4.56 -9.25
CA VAL A 263 -0.51 5.93 -9.31
C VAL A 263 0.34 6.92 -8.53
N VAL A 264 0.86 6.54 -7.36
CA VAL A 264 1.81 7.38 -6.60
C VAL A 264 3.10 7.59 -7.40
N HIS A 265 3.64 6.54 -8.03
CA HIS A 265 4.84 6.62 -8.87
C HIS A 265 4.62 7.55 -10.07
N ALA A 266 3.51 7.37 -10.81
CA ALA A 266 3.10 8.26 -11.89
C ALA A 266 3.02 9.72 -11.43
N THR A 267 2.43 9.97 -10.26
CA THR A 267 2.31 11.33 -9.72
C THR A 267 3.67 11.93 -9.37
N VAL A 268 4.57 11.13 -8.78
CA VAL A 268 5.97 11.51 -8.51
C VAL A 268 6.76 11.76 -9.81
N LEU A 269 6.52 10.98 -10.85
CA LEU A 269 7.10 11.15 -12.18
C LEU A 269 6.63 12.44 -12.85
N VAL A 270 5.34 12.78 -12.79
CA VAL A 270 4.80 14.06 -13.28
C VAL A 270 5.48 15.24 -12.60
N GLU A 271 5.59 15.23 -11.28
CA GLU A 271 6.30 16.28 -10.53
C GLU A 271 7.81 16.31 -10.92
N SER A 272 8.42 15.16 -11.18
CA SER A 272 9.82 15.07 -11.65
C SER A 272 9.98 15.48 -13.13
N GLY A 273 8.89 15.60 -13.89
CA GLY A 273 8.85 16.00 -15.31
C GLY A 273 8.82 14.84 -16.32
N GLY A 274 8.69 13.60 -15.87
CA GLY A 274 8.56 12.39 -16.70
C GLY A 274 7.10 12.06 -17.03
N LEU A 275 6.43 12.90 -17.83
CA LEU A 275 5.02 12.65 -18.20
C LEU A 275 4.80 11.34 -18.99
N PRO A 276 5.65 10.95 -19.97
CA PRO A 276 5.47 9.69 -20.68
C PRO A 276 5.54 8.47 -19.74
N GLN A 277 6.53 8.45 -18.83
CA GLN A 277 6.66 7.38 -17.84
C GLN A 277 5.47 7.35 -16.87
N ALA A 278 4.92 8.51 -16.53
CA ALA A 278 3.73 8.59 -15.69
C ALA A 278 2.48 8.01 -16.37
N LEU A 279 2.35 8.15 -17.69
CA LEU A 279 1.27 7.53 -18.46
C LEU A 279 1.45 6.01 -18.52
N GLU A 280 2.67 5.51 -18.77
CA GLU A 280 3.00 4.07 -18.74
C GLU A 280 2.64 3.44 -17.37
N GLU A 281 2.93 4.12 -16.26
CA GLU A 281 2.59 3.65 -14.92
C GLU A 281 1.08 3.68 -14.63
N LEU A 282 0.33 4.65 -15.15
CA LEU A 282 -1.13 4.67 -15.03
C LEU A 282 -1.83 3.66 -15.93
N GLU A 283 -1.27 3.36 -17.11
CA GLU A 283 -1.73 2.27 -17.97
C GLU A 283 -1.56 0.94 -17.25
N ALA A 284 -0.34 0.64 -16.74
CA ALA A 284 -0.08 -0.56 -15.94
C ALA A 284 -0.96 -0.65 -14.67
N ALA A 285 -1.20 0.47 -13.98
CA ALA A 285 -2.12 0.51 -12.84
C ALA A 285 -3.58 0.22 -13.23
N THR A 286 -3.99 0.61 -14.44
CA THR A 286 -5.33 0.37 -14.99
C THR A 286 -5.48 -1.06 -15.50
N GLU A 287 -4.44 -1.65 -16.09
CA GLU A 287 -4.39 -3.08 -16.45
C GLU A 287 -4.50 -3.99 -15.21
N LEU A 288 -3.76 -3.66 -14.15
CA LEU A 288 -3.81 -4.42 -12.88
C LEU A 288 -5.16 -4.32 -12.18
N ARG A 289 -5.83 -3.16 -12.28
CA ARG A 289 -7.16 -2.94 -11.70
C ARG A 289 -7.90 -1.81 -12.45
N PRO A 290 -8.86 -2.11 -13.33
CA PRO A 290 -9.62 -1.07 -14.02
C PRO A 290 -10.68 -0.47 -13.07
N ASP A 291 -10.50 0.79 -12.65
CA ASP A 291 -11.53 1.55 -11.91
C ASP A 291 -11.61 3.02 -12.34
N GLY A 292 -12.69 3.67 -11.88
CA GLY A 292 -12.95 5.09 -12.13
C GLY A 292 -11.82 6.02 -11.67
N PRO A 293 -11.29 5.90 -10.43
CA PRO A 293 -10.15 6.68 -9.96
C PRO A 293 -8.91 6.62 -10.85
N ARG A 294 -8.43 5.44 -11.25
CA ARG A 294 -7.23 5.31 -12.10
C ARG A 294 -7.45 5.79 -13.53
N GLN A 295 -8.59 5.45 -14.13
CA GLN A 295 -9.00 5.99 -15.43
C GLN A 295 -9.10 7.52 -15.41
N LEU A 296 -9.60 8.12 -14.31
CA LEU A 296 -9.65 9.58 -14.18
C LEU A 296 -8.25 10.20 -14.03
N SER A 297 -7.35 9.57 -13.29
CA SER A 297 -5.96 10.03 -13.20
C SER A 297 -5.27 10.01 -14.56
N MET A 298 -5.49 8.96 -15.37
CA MET A 298 -4.98 8.86 -16.74
C MET A 298 -5.54 9.98 -17.63
N ALA A 299 -6.87 10.19 -17.59
CA ALA A 299 -7.53 11.25 -18.36
C ALA A 299 -7.03 12.67 -18.01
N ARG A 300 -6.70 12.91 -16.73
CA ARG A 300 -6.12 14.17 -16.27
C ARG A 300 -4.69 14.38 -16.79
N LEU A 301 -3.91 13.31 -17.00
CA LEU A 301 -2.59 13.40 -17.63
C LEU A 301 -2.70 13.65 -19.14
N SER A 302 -3.60 12.97 -19.86
CA SER A 302 -3.88 13.26 -21.27
C SER A 302 -4.36 14.71 -21.47
N LEU A 303 -5.21 15.24 -20.58
CA LEU A 303 -5.61 16.65 -20.59
C LEU A 303 -4.42 17.61 -20.38
N ALA A 304 -3.50 17.28 -19.45
CA ALA A 304 -2.29 18.07 -19.24
C ALA A 304 -1.35 18.00 -20.46
N GLN A 305 -1.24 16.84 -21.11
CA GLN A 305 -0.48 16.64 -22.34
C GLN A 305 -1.06 17.46 -23.49
N ALA A 306 -2.39 17.45 -23.68
CA ALA A 306 -3.08 18.26 -24.67
C ALA A 306 -2.76 19.75 -24.51
N GLY A 307 -2.81 20.26 -23.28
CA GLY A 307 -2.43 21.65 -22.98
C GLY A 307 -0.97 21.99 -23.35
N MET A 308 -0.03 21.08 -23.11
CA MET A 308 1.37 21.27 -23.51
C MET A 308 1.59 21.19 -25.02
N LEU A 309 0.95 20.24 -25.71
CA LEU A 309 1.00 20.12 -27.17
C LEU A 309 0.43 21.36 -27.86
N ALA A 310 -0.69 21.89 -27.36
CA ALA A 310 -1.28 23.14 -27.85
C ALA A 310 -0.31 24.32 -27.64
N ALA A 311 0.33 24.43 -26.48
CA ALA A 311 1.32 25.47 -26.19
C ALA A 311 2.61 25.35 -27.05
N ASN A 312 2.99 24.14 -27.46
CA ASN A 312 4.10 23.88 -28.37
C ASN A 312 3.77 24.15 -29.85
N GLY A 313 2.50 24.43 -30.19
CA GLY A 313 2.05 24.62 -31.57
C GLY A 313 1.73 23.33 -32.32
N GLU A 314 1.36 22.27 -31.60
CA GLU A 314 0.99 20.95 -32.13
C GLU A 314 -0.53 20.67 -31.93
N PRO A 315 -1.43 21.44 -32.55
CA PRO A 315 -2.87 21.40 -32.25
C PRO A 315 -3.52 20.06 -32.62
N GLU A 316 -3.12 19.41 -33.70
CA GLU A 316 -3.68 18.11 -34.14
C GLU A 316 -3.38 16.99 -33.13
N ALA A 317 -2.20 17.05 -32.48
CA ALA A 317 -1.84 16.14 -31.40
C ALA A 317 -2.59 16.49 -30.11
N ALA A 318 -2.73 17.79 -29.81
CA ALA A 318 -3.51 18.26 -28.67
C ALA A 318 -4.99 17.84 -28.74
N ASP A 319 -5.62 17.96 -29.91
CA ASP A 319 -7.01 17.51 -30.15
C ASP A 319 -7.16 15.99 -29.94
N THR A 320 -6.13 15.21 -30.30
CA THR A 320 -6.11 13.75 -30.11
C THR A 320 -6.09 13.39 -28.61
N GLU A 321 -5.17 13.97 -27.84
CA GLU A 321 -5.08 13.75 -26.39
C GLU A 321 -6.31 14.28 -25.62
N LEU A 322 -6.91 15.38 -26.10
CA LEU A 322 -8.12 15.96 -25.53
C LEU A 322 -9.36 15.06 -25.79
N ALA A 323 -9.44 14.46 -26.98
CA ALA A 323 -10.48 13.49 -27.31
C ALA A 323 -10.37 12.21 -26.45
N GLU A 324 -9.15 11.73 -26.19
CA GLU A 324 -8.91 10.59 -25.31
C GLU A 324 -9.26 10.91 -23.85
N ALA A 325 -8.84 12.08 -23.34
CA ALA A 325 -9.24 12.55 -22.02
C ALA A 325 -10.78 12.60 -21.88
N ASN A 326 -11.49 13.14 -22.88
CA ASN A 326 -12.95 13.18 -22.89
C ASN A 326 -13.59 11.79 -22.88
N ARG A 327 -13.07 10.86 -23.69
CA ARG A 327 -13.53 9.46 -23.74
C ARG A 327 -13.39 8.77 -22.38
N LEU A 328 -12.23 8.90 -21.75
CA LEU A 328 -11.93 8.30 -20.45
C LEU A 328 -12.83 8.87 -19.36
N VAL A 329 -12.94 10.20 -19.23
CA VAL A 329 -13.81 10.83 -18.20
C VAL A 329 -15.28 10.43 -18.39
N THR A 330 -15.76 10.34 -19.64
CA THR A 330 -17.14 9.92 -19.92
C THR A 330 -17.39 8.49 -19.40
N ALA A 331 -16.49 7.55 -19.70
CA ALA A 331 -16.59 6.17 -19.20
C ALA A 331 -16.53 6.09 -17.66
N VAL A 332 -15.76 6.96 -17.00
CA VAL A 332 -15.72 7.06 -15.53
C VAL A 332 -17.06 7.56 -14.96
N ILE A 333 -17.70 8.54 -15.60
CA ILE A 333 -19.02 9.06 -15.17
C ILE A 333 -20.11 8.00 -15.38
N GLU A 334 -20.07 7.23 -16.47
CA GLU A 334 -21.01 6.12 -16.71
C GLU A 334 -20.92 5.04 -15.60
N GLN A 335 -19.71 4.72 -15.15
CA GLN A 335 -19.46 3.77 -14.06
C GLN A 335 -19.77 4.33 -12.65
N SER A 336 -19.63 5.64 -12.46
CA SER A 336 -19.78 6.30 -11.16
C SER A 336 -20.36 7.72 -11.29
N PRO A 337 -21.68 7.86 -11.53
CA PRO A 337 -22.34 9.16 -11.78
C PRO A 337 -22.34 10.13 -10.59
N ARG A 338 -21.78 9.73 -9.44
CA ARG A 338 -21.60 10.57 -8.24
C ARG A 338 -20.16 10.97 -8.00
N TYR A 339 -19.26 10.70 -8.94
CA TYR A 339 -17.85 11.02 -8.81
C TYR A 339 -17.60 12.48 -9.21
N GLY A 340 -17.79 13.41 -8.27
CA GLY A 340 -17.72 14.87 -8.54
C GLY A 340 -16.42 15.36 -9.20
N ARG A 341 -15.29 14.68 -8.98
CA ARG A 341 -14.02 14.99 -9.69
C ARG A 341 -14.05 14.62 -11.18
N ALA A 342 -14.82 13.61 -11.59
CA ALA A 342 -14.97 13.26 -12.99
C ALA A 342 -15.75 14.36 -13.72
N HIS A 343 -16.90 14.79 -13.18
CA HIS A 343 -17.65 15.97 -13.65
C HIS A 343 -16.78 17.23 -13.71
N LEU A 344 -15.98 17.52 -12.67
CA LEU A 344 -15.06 18.65 -12.67
C LEU A 344 -13.98 18.57 -13.78
N THR A 345 -13.51 17.36 -14.09
CA THR A 345 -12.55 17.14 -15.18
C THR A 345 -13.23 17.31 -16.54
N LEU A 346 -14.48 16.82 -16.71
CA LEU A 346 -15.28 17.02 -17.91
C LEU A 346 -15.62 18.50 -18.15
N ALA A 347 -15.94 19.24 -17.09
CA ALA A 347 -16.08 20.69 -17.15
C ALA A 347 -14.82 21.39 -17.65
N THR A 348 -13.64 20.97 -17.16
CA THR A 348 -12.34 21.53 -17.58
C THR A 348 -12.08 21.26 -19.06
N ILE A 349 -12.41 20.05 -19.55
CA ILE A 349 -12.36 19.68 -20.97
C ILE A 349 -13.30 20.58 -21.80
N HIS A 350 -14.54 20.77 -21.37
CA HIS A 350 -15.51 21.63 -22.05
C HIS A 350 -15.11 23.11 -22.06
N LEU A 351 -14.48 23.63 -20.99
CA LEU A 351 -13.86 24.96 -20.99
C LEU A 351 -12.76 25.08 -22.03
N GLY A 352 -11.85 24.10 -22.13
CA GLY A 352 -10.80 24.07 -23.16
C GLY A 352 -11.37 24.06 -24.58
N LEU A 353 -12.50 23.37 -24.79
CA LEU A 353 -13.25 23.35 -26.05
C LEU A 353 -14.13 24.59 -26.29
N SER A 354 -14.17 25.55 -25.36
CA SER A 354 -15.09 26.70 -25.36
C SER A 354 -16.59 26.33 -25.38
N ASP A 355 -16.96 25.11 -24.99
CA ASP A 355 -18.35 24.67 -24.81
C ASP A 355 -18.84 25.07 -23.41
N LEU A 356 -19.06 26.38 -23.26
CA LEU A 356 -19.39 27.00 -21.97
C LEU A 356 -20.71 26.47 -21.39
N GLU A 357 -21.67 26.08 -22.23
CA GLU A 357 -22.96 25.54 -21.76
C GLU A 357 -22.77 24.17 -21.09
N ARG A 358 -22.01 23.26 -21.71
CA ARG A 358 -21.71 21.96 -21.07
C ARG A 358 -20.80 22.11 -19.87
N ALA A 359 -19.79 22.99 -19.94
CA ALA A 359 -18.92 23.28 -18.80
C ALA A 359 -19.72 23.72 -17.57
N ARG A 360 -20.74 24.57 -17.76
CA ARG A 360 -21.63 25.05 -16.70
C ARG A 360 -22.43 23.91 -16.05
N ILE A 361 -23.02 23.01 -16.84
CA ILE A 361 -23.82 21.86 -16.35
C ILE A 361 -22.95 20.91 -15.51
N GLU A 362 -21.75 20.62 -15.99
CA GLU A 362 -20.81 19.74 -15.28
C GLU A 362 -20.28 20.39 -13.99
N LEU A 363 -20.08 21.71 -13.96
CA LEU A 363 -19.73 22.45 -12.75
C LEU A 363 -20.86 22.49 -11.71
N GLU A 364 -22.11 22.72 -12.13
CA GLU A 364 -23.28 22.64 -11.24
C GLU A 364 -23.43 21.23 -10.62
N THR A 365 -23.06 20.19 -11.36
CA THR A 365 -23.07 18.80 -10.89
C THR A 365 -21.89 18.53 -9.93
N ALA A 366 -20.69 18.99 -10.27
CA ALA A 366 -19.52 18.88 -9.40
C ALA A 366 -19.69 19.64 -8.08
N GLU A 367 -20.37 20.80 -8.08
CA GLU A 367 -20.71 21.56 -6.87
C GLU A 367 -21.68 20.83 -5.95
N GLN A 368 -22.72 20.18 -6.50
CA GLN A 368 -23.64 19.36 -5.71
C GLN A 368 -22.97 18.13 -5.08
N LEU A 369 -21.93 17.60 -5.72
CA LEU A 369 -21.22 16.39 -5.29
C LEU A 369 -20.00 16.68 -4.40
N SER A 370 -19.37 17.84 -4.51
CA SER A 370 -18.08 18.16 -3.87
C SER A 370 -17.89 19.68 -3.62
N PRO A 371 -18.80 20.32 -2.86
CA PRO A 371 -18.82 21.79 -2.69
C PRO A 371 -17.58 22.35 -1.99
N ASP A 372 -16.88 21.54 -1.20
CA ASP A 372 -15.69 21.93 -0.43
C ASP A 372 -14.37 21.68 -1.19
N SER A 373 -14.43 21.25 -2.45
CA SER A 373 -13.24 21.07 -3.30
C SER A 373 -12.62 22.42 -3.68
N PRO A 374 -11.34 22.71 -3.36
CA PRO A 374 -10.69 23.94 -3.79
C PRO A 374 -10.64 24.05 -5.33
N VAL A 375 -10.43 22.92 -6.01
CA VAL A 375 -10.32 22.86 -7.47
C VAL A 375 -11.66 23.20 -8.15
N LEU A 376 -12.80 22.86 -7.54
CA LEU A 376 -14.12 23.26 -8.06
C LEU A 376 -14.20 24.79 -8.22
N TRP A 377 -13.85 25.53 -7.17
CA TRP A 377 -13.91 26.99 -7.18
C TRP A 377 -12.87 27.61 -8.12
N ALA A 378 -11.73 26.93 -8.35
CA ALA A 378 -10.76 27.33 -9.36
C ALA A 378 -11.31 27.19 -10.79
N VAL A 379 -12.01 26.10 -11.11
CA VAL A 379 -12.61 25.90 -12.46
C VAL A 379 -13.85 26.77 -12.65
N TRP A 380 -14.67 26.99 -11.61
CA TRP A 380 -15.71 28.03 -11.63
C TRP A 380 -15.14 29.43 -11.89
N ALA A 381 -13.96 29.75 -11.35
CA ALA A 381 -13.30 31.01 -11.64
C ALA A 381 -12.85 31.12 -13.11
N GLN A 382 -12.30 30.05 -13.68
CA GLN A 382 -11.95 29.97 -15.10
C GLN A 382 -13.20 30.11 -16.01
N TYR A 383 -14.32 29.49 -15.64
CA TYR A 383 -15.60 29.66 -16.32
C TYR A 383 -16.04 31.13 -16.33
N HIS A 384 -16.05 31.79 -15.17
CA HIS A 384 -16.43 33.21 -15.08
C HIS A 384 -15.47 34.15 -15.81
N LEU A 385 -14.17 33.85 -15.85
CA LEU A 385 -13.20 34.55 -16.69
C LEU A 385 -13.58 34.42 -18.18
N ALA A 386 -13.96 33.23 -18.64
CA ALA A 386 -14.30 32.96 -20.04
C ALA A 386 -15.60 33.65 -20.49
N VAL A 387 -16.61 33.82 -19.61
CA VAL A 387 -17.82 34.61 -19.92
C VAL A 387 -17.63 36.13 -19.70
N GLY A 388 -16.53 36.55 -19.06
CA GLY A 388 -16.19 37.96 -18.82
C GLY A 388 -16.63 38.52 -17.46
N ASP A 389 -17.13 37.69 -16.55
CA ASP A 389 -17.57 38.07 -15.19
C ASP A 389 -16.36 38.16 -14.23
N LEU A 390 -15.46 39.11 -14.46
CA LEU A 390 -14.18 39.21 -13.75
C LEU A 390 -14.31 39.30 -12.21
N ASP A 391 -15.34 39.99 -11.70
CA ASP A 391 -15.61 40.10 -10.26
C ASP A 391 -15.94 38.72 -9.64
N VAL A 392 -16.75 37.91 -10.34
CA VAL A 392 -17.15 36.57 -9.88
C VAL A 392 -15.98 35.58 -10.03
N ALA A 393 -15.19 35.71 -11.10
CA ALA A 393 -13.97 34.95 -11.29
C ALA A 393 -12.98 35.17 -10.13
N GLY A 394 -12.73 36.43 -9.76
CA GLY A 394 -11.87 36.78 -8.63
C GLY A 394 -12.42 36.27 -7.29
N ALA A 395 -13.73 36.37 -7.05
CA ALA A 395 -14.36 35.84 -5.84
C ALA A 395 -14.22 34.32 -5.70
N ASN A 396 -14.47 33.57 -6.78
CA ASN A 396 -14.34 32.12 -6.81
C ASN A 396 -12.88 31.67 -6.63
N MET A 397 -11.92 32.34 -7.28
CA MET A 397 -10.50 32.04 -7.09
C MET A 397 -10.03 32.33 -5.65
N ASN A 398 -10.50 33.41 -5.04
CA ASN A 398 -10.23 33.70 -3.63
C ASN A 398 -10.86 32.65 -2.69
N ARG A 399 -12.04 32.11 -3.02
CA ARG A 399 -12.64 30.99 -2.27
C ARG A 399 -11.82 29.71 -2.41
N ALA A 400 -11.31 29.40 -3.59
CA ALA A 400 -10.40 28.28 -3.82
C ALA A 400 -9.15 28.41 -2.91
N LEU A 401 -8.51 29.59 -2.92
CA LEU A 401 -7.33 29.88 -2.08
C LEU A 401 -7.63 29.90 -0.57
N ALA A 402 -8.86 30.22 -0.16
CA ALA A 402 -9.27 30.18 1.25
C ALA A 402 -9.50 28.74 1.75
N LEU A 403 -10.00 27.86 0.88
CA LEU A 403 -10.09 26.42 1.17
C LEU A 403 -8.72 25.74 1.17
N ASP A 404 -7.74 26.30 0.43
CA ASP A 404 -6.42 25.69 0.28
C ASP A 404 -5.31 26.71 -0.03
N SER A 405 -4.80 27.35 1.03
CA SER A 405 -3.87 28.48 0.95
C SER A 405 -2.41 28.12 0.67
N GLU A 406 -2.02 26.86 0.93
CA GLU A 406 -0.67 26.31 0.74
C GLU A 406 -0.47 25.64 -0.63
N ASN A 407 -1.47 25.71 -1.52
CA ASN A 407 -1.44 25.08 -2.83
C ASN A 407 -0.70 25.93 -3.87
N TRP A 408 0.57 25.63 -4.12
CA TRP A 408 1.34 26.37 -5.12
C TRP A 408 0.74 26.24 -6.55
N GLN A 409 0.17 25.09 -6.95
CA GLN A 409 -0.46 24.95 -8.27
C GLN A 409 -1.70 25.86 -8.41
N LEU A 410 -2.48 26.00 -7.34
CA LEU A 410 -3.64 26.89 -7.29
C LEU A 410 -3.23 28.36 -7.24
N ARG A 411 -2.13 28.69 -6.55
CA ARG A 411 -1.51 30.02 -6.58
C ARG A 411 -1.02 30.39 -7.99
N VAL A 412 -0.47 29.44 -8.75
CA VAL A 412 -0.12 29.64 -10.18
C VAL A 412 -1.37 29.89 -11.02
N GLN A 413 -2.44 29.11 -10.85
CA GLN A 413 -3.72 29.34 -11.53
C GLN A 413 -4.33 30.70 -11.17
N ALA A 414 -4.27 31.10 -9.90
CA ALA A 414 -4.70 32.41 -9.46
C ALA A 414 -3.87 33.52 -10.10
N ALA A 415 -2.55 33.36 -10.21
CA ALA A 415 -1.68 34.32 -10.87
C ALA A 415 -2.09 34.53 -12.34
N GLY A 416 -2.28 33.45 -13.10
CA GLY A 416 -2.73 33.52 -14.50
C GLY A 416 -4.14 34.10 -14.66
N LEU A 417 -5.08 33.76 -13.76
CA LEU A 417 -6.44 34.28 -13.80
C LEU A 417 -6.49 35.79 -13.50
N PHE A 418 -5.74 36.26 -12.49
CA PHE A 418 -5.70 37.68 -12.16
C PHE A 418 -4.93 38.49 -13.22
N ASP A 419 -3.92 37.92 -13.88
CA ASP A 419 -3.23 38.55 -15.01
C ASP A 419 -4.17 38.72 -16.21
N ALA A 420 -4.90 37.66 -16.58
CA ALA A 420 -5.93 37.72 -17.63
C ALA A 420 -7.08 38.68 -17.30
N ALA A 421 -7.43 38.86 -16.02
CA ALA A 421 -8.38 39.86 -15.55
C ALA A 421 -7.82 41.29 -15.45
N GLY A 422 -6.51 41.48 -15.66
CA GLY A 422 -5.82 42.77 -15.59
C GLY A 422 -5.44 43.25 -14.18
N ASP A 423 -5.64 42.43 -13.13
CA ASP A 423 -5.13 42.73 -11.77
C ASP A 423 -3.69 42.23 -11.61
N ALA A 424 -2.76 42.99 -12.18
CA ALA A 424 -1.32 42.75 -12.06
C ALA A 424 -0.80 42.72 -10.60
N ARG A 425 -1.55 43.26 -9.62
CA ARG A 425 -1.17 43.21 -8.20
C ARG A 425 -1.52 41.85 -7.61
N ALA A 426 -2.75 41.38 -7.81
CA ALA A 426 -3.17 40.05 -7.37
C ALA A 426 -2.42 38.93 -8.11
N ALA A 427 -2.10 39.14 -9.39
CA ALA A 427 -1.25 38.25 -10.18
C ALA A 427 0.14 38.09 -9.57
N ARG A 428 0.87 39.21 -9.36
CA ARG A 428 2.20 39.23 -8.71
C ARG A 428 2.16 38.55 -7.34
N HIS A 429 1.19 38.92 -6.49
CA HIS A 429 1.10 38.36 -5.14
C HIS A 429 1.02 36.83 -5.14
N ASN A 430 0.16 36.26 -6.00
CA ASN A 430 0.01 34.80 -6.05
C ASN A 430 1.20 34.11 -6.72
N ALA A 431 1.87 34.74 -7.69
CA ALA A 431 3.14 34.24 -8.25
C ALA A 431 4.27 34.20 -7.20
N ASP A 432 4.40 35.24 -6.37
CA ASP A 432 5.38 35.29 -5.27
C ASP A 432 5.11 34.22 -4.21
N GLU A 433 3.84 34.02 -3.84
CA GLU A 433 3.43 32.98 -2.87
C GLU A 433 3.64 31.56 -3.44
N ALA A 434 3.34 31.32 -4.72
CA ALA A 434 3.65 30.05 -5.38
C ALA A 434 5.15 29.73 -5.29
N LEU A 435 6.03 30.71 -5.56
CA LEU A 435 7.48 30.53 -5.49
C LEU A 435 7.98 30.25 -4.06
N ARG A 436 7.30 30.77 -3.01
CA ARG A 436 7.60 30.46 -1.60
C ARG A 436 7.20 29.05 -1.19
N LEU A 437 6.14 28.51 -1.79
CA LEU A 437 5.58 27.19 -1.49
C LEU A 437 6.29 26.02 -2.22
N VAL A 438 7.17 26.32 -3.19
CA VAL A 438 7.99 25.31 -3.88
C VAL A 438 9.43 25.28 -3.39
N ALA A 439 10.02 24.09 -3.37
CA ALA A 439 11.40 23.87 -2.95
C ALA A 439 12.41 24.60 -3.86
N PRO A 440 13.57 25.07 -3.33
CA PRO A 440 14.51 25.93 -4.04
C PRO A 440 14.93 25.42 -5.43
N GLN A 441 15.16 24.10 -5.55
CA GLN A 441 15.54 23.45 -6.81
C GLN A 441 14.48 23.53 -7.92
N ARG A 442 13.21 23.81 -7.59
CA ARG A 442 12.10 23.95 -8.55
C ARG A 442 11.70 25.41 -8.80
N GLN A 443 12.10 26.35 -7.93
CA GLN A 443 11.78 27.78 -8.07
C GLN A 443 12.24 28.36 -9.42
N SER A 444 13.42 27.96 -9.92
CA SER A 444 13.92 28.41 -11.23
C SER A 444 13.06 27.92 -12.41
N LYS A 445 12.62 26.65 -12.38
CA LYS A 445 11.74 26.10 -13.43
C LYS A 445 10.34 26.72 -13.36
N LEU A 446 9.79 26.87 -12.16
CA LEU A 446 8.49 27.53 -11.95
C LEU A 446 8.53 29.00 -12.39
N ARG A 447 9.64 29.71 -12.14
CA ARG A 447 9.82 31.07 -12.61
C ARG A 447 9.77 31.19 -14.13
N GLY A 448 10.55 30.38 -14.84
CA GLY A 448 10.53 30.40 -16.31
C GLY A 448 9.12 30.16 -16.89
N TYR A 449 8.33 29.29 -16.24
CA TYR A 449 6.92 29.10 -16.57
C TYR A 449 6.05 30.34 -16.29
N LEU A 450 6.18 30.95 -15.10
CA LEU A 450 5.45 32.17 -14.74
C LEU A 450 5.80 33.37 -15.64
N ASP A 451 7.08 33.54 -15.98
CA ASP A 451 7.57 34.58 -16.89
C ASP A 451 7.03 34.38 -18.32
N GLN A 452 6.97 33.12 -18.80
CA GLN A 452 6.36 32.79 -20.09
C GLN A 452 4.84 33.02 -20.09
N MET A 453 4.17 32.73 -18.97
CA MET A 453 2.72 32.88 -18.80
C MET A 453 2.28 34.36 -18.77
N MET A 454 2.99 35.22 -18.03
CA MET A 454 2.65 36.65 -17.85
C MET A 454 3.34 37.59 -18.87
N GLY A 455 4.29 37.06 -19.67
CA GLY A 455 4.97 37.80 -20.73
C GLY A 455 5.97 38.87 -20.26
N PRO A 456 6.53 39.69 -21.18
CA PRO A 456 7.61 40.65 -20.84
C PRO A 456 7.16 41.88 -20.04
N ALA A 457 5.86 42.01 -19.75
CA ALA A 457 5.35 42.93 -18.73
C ALA A 457 5.44 42.32 -17.31
N ALA A 458 6.03 41.12 -17.19
CA ALA A 458 6.15 40.36 -15.96
C ALA A 458 6.60 41.26 -14.79
N PRO A 459 5.85 41.25 -13.69
CA PRO A 459 6.20 42.03 -12.52
C PRO A 459 7.53 41.54 -11.93
N ASP A 460 8.62 42.33 -12.07
CA ASP A 460 9.99 42.12 -11.55
C ASP A 460 10.06 41.17 -10.33
N LEU A 461 10.20 39.86 -10.58
CA LEU A 461 10.03 38.80 -9.59
C LEU A 461 11.31 38.68 -8.73
N PRO A 462 11.21 38.66 -7.39
CA PRO A 462 12.38 38.66 -6.50
C PRO A 462 13.26 37.45 -6.75
N ASP A 463 14.56 37.62 -6.99
CA ASP A 463 15.56 36.55 -7.19
C ASP A 463 15.30 35.33 -6.26
N PRO A 464 15.30 34.06 -6.74
CA PRO A 464 15.01 32.92 -5.89
C PRO A 464 15.98 32.82 -4.69
N ALA A 465 17.23 33.28 -4.87
CA ALA A 465 18.23 33.32 -3.81
C ALA A 465 17.95 34.38 -2.71
N LEU A 466 17.01 35.29 -2.93
CA LEU A 466 16.57 36.31 -1.97
C LEU A 466 15.24 35.96 -1.28
N LEU A 467 14.56 34.88 -1.68
CA LEU A 467 13.36 34.42 -0.99
C LEU A 467 13.73 33.75 0.35
N PRO A 468 13.12 34.15 1.48
CA PRO A 468 13.36 33.46 2.74
C PRO A 468 12.83 32.03 2.65
N THR A 469 13.63 31.06 3.10
CA THR A 469 13.16 29.69 3.31
C THR A 469 11.96 29.71 4.26
N ALA A 470 10.83 29.10 3.85
CA ALA A 470 9.63 29.05 4.68
C ALA A 470 9.96 28.54 6.08
N PRO A 471 9.50 29.20 7.16
CA PRO A 471 9.79 28.75 8.52
C PRO A 471 9.24 27.34 8.74
N GLY A 472 10.00 26.53 9.48
CA GLY A 472 9.46 25.30 10.05
C GLY A 472 8.29 25.64 10.98
N SER A 473 7.29 24.76 11.00
CA SER A 473 6.06 24.81 11.81
C SER A 473 6.17 25.66 13.08
N ALA A 474 5.49 26.81 13.10
CA ALA A 474 5.34 27.64 14.28
C ALA A 474 3.88 27.59 14.77
N GLU A 475 3.73 27.40 16.08
CA GLU A 475 2.46 27.19 16.79
C GLU A 475 1.46 28.33 16.55
N ALA A 476 0.26 28.00 16.06
CA ALA A 476 -0.87 28.92 15.97
C ALA A 476 -1.94 28.58 17.02
N GLY A 477 -1.59 28.73 18.30
CA GLY A 477 -2.58 28.71 19.38
C GLY A 477 -3.31 30.05 19.46
N GLY A 478 -4.64 30.07 19.32
CA GLY A 478 -5.40 31.32 19.49
C GLY A 478 -6.85 31.33 19.01
N SER A 479 -7.77 30.87 19.88
CA SER A 479 -9.21 31.20 19.93
C SER A 479 -10.07 30.96 18.66
N ASP A 480 -10.89 29.92 18.78
CA ASP A 480 -12.14 29.68 18.05
C ASP A 480 -13.09 30.91 18.01
N PRO A 481 -13.92 31.05 16.95
CA PRO A 481 -15.35 30.90 17.20
C PRO A 481 -16.12 30.06 16.17
N ALA A 482 -16.63 28.93 16.68
CA ALA A 482 -17.79 28.14 16.28
C ALA A 482 -18.57 28.56 15.03
N LEU A 483 -18.54 27.69 14.00
CA LEU A 483 -19.59 27.63 12.98
C LEU A 483 -20.59 26.50 13.33
N MET A 484 -21.80 26.88 13.71
CA MET A 484 -22.88 25.92 14.03
C MET A 484 -23.39 25.23 12.75
N LEU A 485 -23.37 23.90 12.74
CA LEU A 485 -23.97 23.10 11.66
C LEU A 485 -25.50 23.07 11.75
N GLY A 486 -26.16 22.99 10.60
CA GLY A 486 -27.61 23.03 10.45
C GLY A 486 -28.36 21.79 10.96
N ASP A 487 -29.69 21.92 11.02
CA ASP A 487 -30.66 21.00 11.62
C ASP A 487 -30.45 19.50 11.27
N PRO A 488 -30.22 18.60 12.26
CA PRO A 488 -30.00 17.17 12.04
C PRO A 488 -31.26 16.37 11.66
N SER A 489 -32.46 16.99 11.58
CA SER A 489 -33.75 16.29 11.47
C SER A 489 -34.02 15.54 10.15
N ASN A 490 -33.18 15.67 9.12
CA ASN A 490 -33.46 15.14 7.76
C ASN A 490 -32.63 13.91 7.32
N LEU A 491 -31.81 13.34 8.20
CA LEU A 491 -31.09 12.08 7.91
C LEU A 491 -32.00 10.85 8.16
N ARG A 492 -32.69 10.40 7.10
CA ARG A 492 -33.38 9.09 7.13
C ARG A 492 -32.36 7.95 6.98
N LEU A 493 -32.10 7.27 8.10
CA LEU A 493 -31.37 6.00 8.12
C LEU A 493 -32.09 4.96 7.23
N ARG A 494 -31.31 4.20 6.44
CA ARG A 494 -31.84 3.18 5.52
C ARG A 494 -32.26 1.93 6.32
N ASN A 495 -33.34 1.29 5.88
CA ASN A 495 -33.99 0.18 6.59
C ASN A 495 -33.09 -1.09 6.59
N PRO A 496 -32.94 -1.83 7.71
CA PRO A 496 -32.01 -2.97 7.81
C PRO A 496 -32.41 -4.21 7.00
N ASP A 497 -33.60 -4.23 6.41
CA ASP A 497 -34.18 -5.42 5.73
C ASP A 497 -33.79 -5.55 4.25
N GLN A 498 -32.94 -4.68 3.70
CA GLN A 498 -32.50 -4.77 2.29
C GLN A 498 -31.28 -5.70 2.13
N THR A 499 -31.55 -6.98 1.91
CA THR A 499 -30.54 -7.97 1.50
C THR A 499 -29.96 -7.63 0.13
N LEU A 500 -28.64 -7.43 0.05
CA LEU A 500 -27.91 -7.45 -1.22
C LEU A 500 -27.98 -8.84 -1.85
N GLN A 501 -28.32 -8.91 -3.14
CA GLN A 501 -27.95 -10.07 -3.96
C GLN A 501 -26.50 -9.88 -4.40
N LEU A 502 -25.69 -10.89 -4.12
CA LEU A 502 -24.37 -11.06 -4.72
C LEU A 502 -24.58 -11.77 -6.06
N ASP A 503 -24.43 -11.06 -7.17
CA ASP A 503 -24.08 -11.72 -8.43
C ASP A 503 -22.59 -12.04 -8.37
N LEU A 504 -22.30 -13.33 -8.20
CA LEU A 504 -20.97 -13.92 -8.34
C LEU A 504 -20.99 -14.71 -9.64
N ASP A 505 -20.79 -14.06 -10.78
CA ASP A 505 -20.43 -14.70 -12.04
C ASP A 505 -19.67 -13.69 -12.94
N GLU A 506 -18.55 -14.18 -13.48
CA GLU A 506 -17.59 -13.58 -14.46
C GLU A 506 -16.76 -12.35 -14.03
#